data_AF-A0A3E2N483-F1
#
_entry.id   AF-A0A3E2N483-F1
#
_cell.length_a   1.000
_cell.length_b   1.000
_cell.length_c   1.000
_cell.angle_alpha   90.00
_cell.angle_beta   90.00
_cell.angle_gamma   90.00
#
_symmetry.space_group_name_H-M   'P 1'
#
loop_
_entity.id
_entity.type
_entity.pdbx_description
1 polymer ?
#
loop_
_entity_poly.entity_id
_entity_poly.type
_entity_poly.pdbx_seq_one_letter_code
_entity_poly.pdbx_strand_id
1 'polypeptide(L)'
;MTRLESIEKYLRPFFYNLVRKKVMIMEQQLTDCIPKEIEAFLWAAVERQKTDTWRPAYLSVFYLHSSSLTGIYQYQVRLMNEKMYFDDSFEEFEWFASFLYGTMLEEKAVLSYELKRNFVRVKEYEINHGLRLLAKEYKKVMEVYLMKIFCYLNENPAFMELEKKEPFHFLFGDYMGEIKSILIYEGGNIHVS
;
A
#
# COMPACT_ATOMS: atom_id res chain seq x y z
N MET A 1 7.29 31.69 3.30
CA MET A 1 7.25 30.38 3.97
C MET A 1 6.04 30.34 4.87
N THR A 2 5.07 29.48 4.56
CA THR A 2 3.83 29.34 5.35
C THR A 2 4.09 28.61 6.68
N ARG A 3 3.15 28.70 7.63
CA ARG A 3 3.26 27.99 8.92
C ARG A 3 3.37 26.48 8.75
N LEU A 4 2.63 25.91 7.78
CA LEU A 4 2.69 24.49 7.47
C LEU A 4 4.01 24.08 6.83
N GLU A 5 4.58 24.89 5.93
CA GLU A 5 5.93 24.64 5.37
C GLU A 5 7.02 24.62 6.44
N SER A 6 6.94 25.54 7.43
CA SER A 6 7.87 25.55 8.56
C SER A 6 7.74 24.28 9.41
N ILE A 7 6.51 23.80 9.63
CA ILE A 7 6.23 22.54 10.33
C ILE A 7 6.78 21.35 9.55
N GLU A 8 6.53 21.26 8.25
CA GLU A 8 7.06 20.17 7.42
C GLU A 8 8.58 20.11 7.51
N LYS A 9 9.26 21.26 7.32
CA LYS A 9 10.72 21.33 7.41
C LYS A 9 11.25 20.88 8.77
N TYR A 10 10.57 21.28 9.85
CA TYR A 10 10.92 20.87 11.22
C TYR A 10 10.75 19.37 11.43
N LEU A 11 9.68 18.77 10.91
CA LEU A 11 9.35 17.37 11.13
C LEU A 11 10.20 16.38 10.30
N ARG A 12 10.91 16.82 9.27
CA ARG A 12 11.70 15.92 8.40
C ARG A 12 12.64 14.95 9.16
N PRO A 13 13.50 15.40 10.10
CA PRO A 13 14.36 14.49 10.84
C PRO A 13 13.56 13.54 11.74
N PHE A 14 12.43 14.00 12.28
CA PHE A 14 11.54 13.19 13.09
C PHE A 14 10.88 12.08 12.26
N PHE A 15 10.37 12.40 11.08
CA PHE A 15 9.80 11.42 10.15
C PHE A 15 10.83 10.40 9.69
N TYR A 16 12.06 10.81 9.39
CA TYR A 16 13.12 9.88 9.02
C TYR A 16 13.31 8.77 10.06
N ASN A 17 13.30 9.11 11.35
CA ASN A 17 13.44 8.13 12.42
C ASN A 17 12.25 7.18 12.53
N LEU A 18 11.02 7.68 12.34
CA LEU A 18 9.82 6.84 12.34
C LEU A 18 9.79 5.89 11.14
N VAL A 19 10.04 6.41 9.94
CA VAL A 19 10.12 5.63 8.70
C VAL A 19 11.21 4.56 8.81
N ARG A 20 12.40 4.90 9.33
CA ARG A 20 13.47 3.93 9.55
C ARG A 20 13.03 2.78 10.46
N LYS A 21 12.30 3.06 11.54
CA LYS A 21 11.73 2.01 12.41
C LYS A 21 10.75 1.12 11.64
N LYS A 22 9.89 1.69 10.80
CA LYS A 22 8.96 0.92 9.96
C LYS A 22 9.68 0.05 8.94
N VAL A 23 10.74 0.55 8.32
CA VAL A 23 11.58 -0.26 7.41
C VAL A 23 12.22 -1.43 8.16
N MET A 24 12.76 -1.22 9.36
CA MET A 24 13.33 -2.31 10.16
C MET A 24 12.27 -3.36 10.55
N ILE A 25 11.08 -2.94 10.96
CA ILE A 25 9.97 -3.86 11.28
C ILE A 25 9.55 -4.63 10.03
N MET A 26 9.41 -3.93 8.90
CA MET A 26 9.08 -4.52 7.61
C MET A 26 10.12 -5.57 7.21
N GLU A 27 11.43 -5.28 7.33
CA GLU A 27 12.50 -6.23 7.02
C GLU A 27 12.48 -7.47 7.92
N GLN A 28 12.14 -7.31 9.21
CA GLN A 28 11.99 -8.44 10.13
C GLN A 28 10.76 -9.31 9.82
N GLN A 29 9.71 -8.70 9.28
CA GLN A 29 8.47 -9.36 8.89
C GLN A 29 8.47 -9.83 7.44
N LEU A 30 9.51 -9.48 6.66
CA LEU A 30 9.65 -9.91 5.30
C LEU A 30 10.06 -11.38 5.33
N THR A 31 9.05 -12.23 5.42
CA THR A 31 9.14 -13.62 5.05
C THR A 31 9.08 -13.67 3.53
N ASP A 32 9.84 -14.56 2.89
CA ASP A 32 9.78 -14.83 1.44
C ASP A 32 8.45 -15.53 1.06
N CYS A 33 7.34 -15.09 1.66
CA CYS A 33 6.00 -15.60 1.45
C CYS A 33 5.00 -14.46 1.36
N ILE A 34 3.94 -14.73 0.62
CA ILE A 34 2.84 -13.80 0.38
C ILE A 34 1.99 -13.71 1.66
N PRO A 35 1.53 -12.50 2.04
CA PRO A 35 0.55 -12.35 3.12
C PRO A 35 -0.67 -13.25 2.89
N LYS A 36 -1.12 -13.93 3.96
CA LYS A 36 -2.23 -14.91 3.89
C LYS A 36 -3.51 -14.30 3.32
N GLU A 37 -3.75 -13.02 3.58
CA GLU A 37 -4.89 -12.27 3.06
C GLU A 37 -4.84 -12.16 1.54
N ILE A 38 -3.66 -11.88 0.97
CA ILE A 38 -3.45 -11.81 -0.48
C ILE A 38 -3.53 -13.20 -1.08
N GLU A 39 -2.95 -14.21 -0.44
CA GLU A 39 -3.03 -15.60 -0.90
C GLU A 39 -4.48 -16.13 -0.90
N ALA A 40 -5.25 -15.88 0.17
CA ALA A 40 -6.65 -16.25 0.24
C ALA A 40 -7.49 -15.53 -0.84
N PHE A 41 -7.17 -14.27 -1.12
CA PHE A 41 -7.77 -13.51 -2.20
C PHE A 41 -7.48 -14.10 -3.58
N LEU A 42 -6.24 -14.53 -3.84
CA LEU A 42 -5.88 -15.22 -5.09
C LEU A 42 -6.63 -16.56 -5.24
N TRP A 43 -6.75 -17.34 -4.16
CA TRP A 43 -7.53 -18.58 -4.18
C TRP A 43 -9.00 -18.35 -4.48
N ALA A 44 -9.61 -17.29 -3.93
CA ALA A 44 -10.99 -16.94 -4.24
C ALA A 44 -11.18 -16.64 -5.74
N ALA A 45 -10.21 -15.96 -6.36
CA ALA A 45 -10.21 -15.70 -7.79
C ALA A 45 -10.07 -16.99 -8.63
N VAL A 46 -9.21 -17.92 -8.21
CA VAL A 46 -9.07 -19.24 -8.86
C VAL A 46 -10.38 -20.03 -8.78
N GLU A 47 -11.03 -20.09 -7.61
CA GLU A 47 -12.31 -20.77 -7.47
C GLU A 47 -13.40 -20.18 -8.36
N ARG A 48 -13.43 -18.85 -8.50
CA ARG A 48 -14.35 -18.17 -9.41
C ARG A 48 -14.13 -18.56 -10.88
N GLN A 49 -12.88 -18.74 -11.31
CA GLN A 49 -12.55 -19.14 -12.69
C GLN A 49 -13.02 -20.55 -13.06
N LYS A 50 -13.44 -21.37 -12.08
CA LYS A 50 -14.06 -22.67 -12.37
C LYS A 50 -15.45 -22.53 -13.01
N THR A 51 -16.12 -21.38 -12.83
CA THR A 51 -17.46 -21.12 -13.35
C THR A 51 -17.54 -19.89 -14.26
N ASP A 52 -16.48 -19.09 -14.33
CA ASP A 52 -16.37 -17.86 -15.10
C ASP A 52 -15.13 -17.90 -16.03
N THR A 53 -15.19 -17.20 -17.16
CA THR A 53 -14.07 -17.08 -18.13
C THR A 53 -13.24 -15.80 -17.90
N TRP A 54 -13.49 -15.10 -16.80
CA TRP A 54 -12.78 -13.89 -16.43
C TRP A 54 -11.28 -14.14 -16.26
N ARG A 55 -10.47 -13.31 -16.94
CA ARG A 55 -9.01 -13.36 -16.89
C ARG A 55 -8.46 -12.00 -16.48
N PRO A 56 -7.98 -11.84 -15.25
CA PRO A 56 -7.36 -10.59 -14.83
C PRO A 56 -6.07 -10.33 -15.61
N ALA A 57 -5.78 -9.05 -15.82
CA ALA A 57 -4.55 -8.53 -16.38
C ALA A 57 -3.75 -7.71 -15.35
N TYR A 58 -4.39 -7.32 -14.24
CA TYR A 58 -3.81 -6.48 -13.20
C TYR A 58 -4.05 -7.04 -11.81
N LEU A 59 -3.03 -7.00 -10.96
CA LEU A 59 -3.16 -7.00 -9.51
C LEU A 59 -2.79 -5.61 -9.00
N SER A 60 -3.77 -4.86 -8.49
CA SER A 60 -3.56 -3.50 -8.00
C SER A 60 -3.66 -3.41 -6.50
N VAL A 61 -2.80 -2.60 -5.88
CA VAL A 61 -2.91 -2.18 -4.48
C VAL A 61 -3.03 -0.66 -4.45
N PHE A 62 -4.23 -0.18 -4.20
CA PHE A 62 -4.56 1.24 -4.20
C PHE A 62 -4.70 1.80 -2.79
N TYR A 63 -4.04 2.92 -2.54
CA TYR A 63 -4.27 3.72 -1.34
C TYR A 63 -5.55 4.53 -1.50
N LEU A 64 -6.47 4.42 -0.54
CA LEU A 64 -7.73 5.17 -0.57
C LEU A 64 -7.49 6.58 -0.02
N HIS A 65 -7.83 7.62 -0.79
CA HIS A 65 -7.66 9.01 -0.33
C HIS A 65 -8.49 9.34 0.93
N SER A 66 -9.65 8.70 1.08
CA SER A 66 -10.52 8.82 2.26
C SER A 66 -9.80 8.44 3.56
N SER A 67 -8.83 7.53 3.50
CA SER A 67 -7.99 7.10 4.62
C SER A 67 -7.24 8.24 5.31
N SER A 68 -6.82 9.25 4.54
CA SER A 68 -6.12 10.42 5.07
C SER A 68 -7.03 11.37 5.85
N LEU A 69 -8.34 11.29 5.62
CA LEU A 69 -9.37 12.13 6.21
C LEU A 69 -10.05 11.44 7.40
N THR A 70 -10.27 10.12 7.30
CA THR A 70 -10.90 9.30 8.34
C THR A 70 -9.90 8.71 9.33
N GLY A 71 -8.60 8.69 9.00
CA GLY A 71 -7.56 8.05 9.82
C GLY A 71 -7.52 6.52 9.68
N ILE A 72 -8.24 5.96 8.72
CA ILE A 72 -8.31 4.51 8.46
C ILE A 72 -7.42 4.21 7.26
N TYR A 73 -6.15 3.86 7.51
CA TYR A 73 -5.12 3.64 6.49
C TYR A 73 -5.21 2.25 5.83
N GLN A 74 -6.24 2.06 5.00
CA GLN A 74 -6.47 0.83 4.26
C GLN A 74 -6.00 0.94 2.80
N TYR A 75 -5.61 -0.19 2.26
CA TYR A 75 -5.39 -0.40 0.84
C TYR A 75 -6.54 -1.20 0.25
N GLN A 76 -6.97 -0.83 -0.93
CA GLN A 76 -7.86 -1.64 -1.74
C GLN A 76 -7.01 -2.50 -2.67
N VAL A 77 -7.10 -3.81 -2.50
CA VAL A 77 -6.44 -4.76 -3.38
C VAL A 77 -7.46 -5.25 -4.40
N ARG A 78 -7.13 -5.22 -5.68
CA ARG A 78 -8.02 -5.67 -6.76
C ARG A 78 -7.33 -6.54 -7.78
N LEU A 79 -8.07 -7.49 -8.30
CA LEU A 79 -7.79 -8.14 -9.57
C LEU A 79 -8.74 -7.59 -10.62
N MET A 80 -8.22 -7.11 -11.74
CA MET A 80 -9.01 -6.48 -12.80
C MET A 80 -8.55 -6.98 -14.16
N ASN A 81 -9.46 -7.02 -15.13
CA ASN A 81 -9.13 -7.23 -16.53
C ASN A 81 -8.56 -5.95 -17.18
N GLU A 82 -8.31 -5.99 -18.48
CA GLU A 82 -7.72 -4.89 -19.27
C GLU A 82 -8.51 -3.57 -19.23
N LYS A 83 -9.79 -3.61 -18.82
CA LYS A 83 -10.65 -2.42 -18.69
C LYS A 83 -10.46 -1.69 -17.38
N MET A 84 -9.63 -2.21 -16.45
CA MET A 84 -9.31 -1.61 -15.14
C MET A 84 -10.57 -1.16 -14.38
N TYR A 85 -10.77 0.15 -14.20
CA TYR A 85 -11.92 0.72 -13.47
C TYR A 85 -13.27 0.50 -14.16
N PHE A 86 -13.28 0.10 -15.43
CA PHE A 86 -14.48 -0.29 -16.18
C PHE A 86 -14.63 -1.81 -16.29
N ASP A 87 -13.85 -2.57 -15.53
CA ASP A 87 -14.17 -3.98 -15.29
C ASP A 87 -15.40 -4.03 -14.39
N ASP A 88 -16.50 -4.62 -14.84
CA ASP A 88 -17.69 -4.86 -13.99
C ASP A 88 -17.58 -6.20 -13.24
N SER A 89 -16.51 -6.94 -13.47
CA SER A 89 -16.29 -8.32 -13.03
C SER A 89 -15.01 -8.47 -12.20
N PHE A 90 -14.51 -7.38 -11.61
CA PHE A 90 -13.31 -7.41 -10.77
C PHE A 90 -13.55 -8.15 -9.44
N GLU A 91 -12.45 -8.59 -8.83
CA GLU A 91 -12.43 -9.05 -7.43
C GLU A 91 -11.71 -8.01 -6.58
N GLU A 92 -12.18 -7.77 -5.36
CA GLU A 92 -11.53 -6.85 -4.43
C GLU A 92 -11.60 -7.26 -2.97
N PHE A 93 -10.64 -6.78 -2.19
CA PHE A 93 -10.75 -6.74 -0.74
C PHE A 93 -10.02 -5.53 -0.14
N GLU A 94 -10.41 -5.16 1.07
CA GLU A 94 -9.71 -4.13 1.85
C GLU A 94 -8.64 -4.76 2.74
N TRP A 95 -7.43 -4.23 2.66
CA TRP A 95 -6.29 -4.69 3.43
C TRP A 95 -5.74 -3.58 4.34
N PHE A 96 -5.65 -3.89 5.63
CA PHE A 96 -4.99 -3.03 6.61
C PHE A 96 -3.58 -3.55 6.91
N ALA A 97 -2.56 -2.81 6.44
CA ALA A 97 -1.16 -3.10 6.73
C ALA A 97 -0.81 -2.72 8.18
N SER A 98 -1.16 -3.58 9.13
CA SER A 98 -1.03 -3.34 10.58
C SER A 98 0.41 -3.06 11.02
N PHE A 99 1.40 -3.68 10.37
CA PHE A 99 2.81 -3.41 10.63
C PHE A 99 3.20 -1.94 10.37
N LEU A 100 2.57 -1.35 9.36
CA LEU A 100 2.83 0.01 8.93
C LEU A 100 2.00 1.01 9.74
N TYR A 101 0.70 0.76 9.91
CA TYR A 101 -0.23 1.75 10.46
C TYR A 101 -0.79 1.44 11.85
N GLY A 102 -0.49 0.26 12.43
CA GLY A 102 -1.03 -0.16 13.72
C GLY A 102 -0.65 0.75 14.90
N THR A 103 0.44 1.51 14.78
CA THR A 103 0.93 2.45 15.80
C THR A 103 0.58 3.91 15.51
N MET A 104 -0.28 4.19 14.52
CA MET A 104 -0.56 5.58 14.10
C MET A 104 -1.18 6.46 15.19
N LEU A 105 -1.94 5.88 16.13
CA LEU A 105 -2.49 6.62 17.28
C LEU A 105 -1.38 7.06 18.24
N GLU A 106 -0.41 6.20 18.50
CA GLU A 106 0.76 6.50 19.34
C GLU A 106 1.65 7.53 18.64
N GLU A 107 1.89 7.36 17.34
CA GLU A 107 2.67 8.29 16.53
C GLU A 107 2.02 9.66 16.45
N LYS A 108 0.68 9.74 16.44
CA LYS A 108 -0.06 11.02 16.58
C LYS A 108 0.25 11.71 17.90
N ALA A 109 0.27 10.96 19.01
CA ALA A 109 0.56 11.51 20.33
C ALA A 109 2.02 12.01 20.40
N VAL A 110 2.97 11.24 19.89
CA VAL A 110 4.38 11.64 19.83
C VAL A 110 4.57 12.87 18.93
N LEU A 111 3.92 12.91 17.77
CA LEU A 111 3.95 14.05 16.86
C LEU A 111 3.37 15.31 17.52
N SER A 112 2.25 15.19 18.22
CA SER A 112 1.63 16.29 18.97
C SER A 112 2.59 16.84 20.04
N TYR A 113 3.24 15.95 20.78
CA TYR A 113 4.25 16.34 21.76
C TYR A 113 5.43 17.07 21.10
N GLU A 114 5.97 16.52 20.03
CA GLU A 114 7.12 17.08 19.32
C GLU A 114 6.83 18.46 18.72
N LEU A 115 5.64 18.65 18.13
CA LEU A 115 5.23 19.96 17.61
C LEU A 115 5.08 21.00 18.71
N LYS A 116 4.51 20.63 19.86
CA LYS A 116 4.30 21.55 21.00
C LYS A 116 5.61 22.03 21.64
N ARG A 117 6.73 21.34 21.41
CA ARG A 117 8.05 21.78 21.89
C ARG A 117 8.59 22.98 21.11
N ASN A 118 8.31 23.06 19.81
CA ASN A 118 8.89 24.08 18.93
C ASN A 118 7.87 25.13 18.44
N PHE A 119 6.57 24.83 18.54
CA PHE A 119 5.52 25.73 18.07
C PHE A 119 4.54 26.07 19.19
N VAL A 120 4.30 27.37 19.37
CA VAL A 120 3.28 27.87 20.28
C VAL A 120 1.89 27.66 19.67
N ARG A 121 0.91 27.28 20.50
CA ARG A 121 -0.52 27.11 20.14
C ARG A 121 -0.72 26.18 18.93
N VAL A 122 -0.10 24.99 18.96
CA VAL A 122 -0.32 23.95 17.94
C VAL A 122 -1.80 23.59 17.88
N LYS A 123 -2.39 23.69 16.69
CA LYS A 123 -3.79 23.33 16.42
C LYS A 123 -3.90 21.91 15.89
N GLU A 124 -5.07 21.29 16.09
CA GLU A 124 -5.31 19.90 15.68
C GLU A 124 -5.08 19.66 14.18
N TYR A 125 -5.45 20.61 13.33
CA TYR A 125 -5.23 20.48 11.89
C TYR A 125 -3.73 20.42 11.50
N GLU A 126 -2.85 20.98 12.34
CA GLU A 126 -1.41 20.97 12.13
C GLU A 126 -0.82 19.60 12.45
N ILE A 127 -1.31 18.98 13.53
CA ILE A 127 -0.98 17.59 13.89
C ILE A 127 -1.48 16.64 12.80
N ASN A 128 -2.73 16.81 12.35
CA ASN A 128 -3.29 16.00 11.28
C ASN A 128 -2.56 16.22 9.95
N HIS A 129 -2.06 17.44 9.68
CA HIS A 129 -1.21 17.70 8.51
C HIS A 129 0.10 16.92 8.61
N GLY A 130 0.79 16.95 9.77
CA GLY A 130 1.99 16.15 9.98
C GLY A 130 1.74 14.64 9.86
N LEU A 131 0.61 14.13 10.37
CA LEU A 131 0.22 12.73 10.19
C LEU A 131 0.03 12.36 8.72
N ARG A 132 -0.60 13.24 7.92
CA ARG A 132 -0.77 13.00 6.48
C ARG A 132 0.58 12.95 5.76
N LEU A 133 1.54 13.79 6.16
CA LEU A 133 2.90 13.73 5.63
C LEU A 133 3.59 12.41 6.00
N LEU A 134 3.48 11.97 7.26
CA LEU A 134 4.02 10.69 7.71
C LEU A 134 3.39 9.51 6.94
N ALA A 135 2.07 9.51 6.77
CA ALA A 135 1.37 8.47 6.02
C ALA A 135 1.82 8.38 4.54
N LYS A 136 2.15 9.52 3.92
CA LYS A 136 2.74 9.56 2.58
C LYS A 136 4.13 8.91 2.54
N GLU A 137 4.95 9.10 3.56
CA GLU A 137 6.24 8.42 3.65
C GLU A 137 6.06 6.91 3.86
N TYR A 138 5.08 6.50 4.67
CA TYR A 138 4.74 5.09 4.85
C TYR A 138 4.22 4.43 3.56
N LYS A 139 3.49 5.17 2.71
CA LYS A 139 3.11 4.68 1.37
C LYS A 139 4.33 4.27 0.53
N LYS A 140 5.47 4.98 0.65
CA LYS A 140 6.72 4.60 -0.04
C LYS A 140 7.32 3.32 0.54
N VAL A 141 7.25 3.14 1.86
CA VAL A 141 7.67 1.88 2.51
C VAL A 141 6.82 0.72 2.02
N MET A 142 5.51 0.93 1.90
CA MET A 142 4.58 -0.06 1.36
C MET A 142 4.92 -0.47 -0.06
N GLU A 143 5.26 0.48 -0.94
CA GLU A 143 5.67 0.17 -2.30
C GLU A 143 6.86 -0.81 -2.33
N VAL A 144 7.90 -0.51 -1.55
CA VAL A 144 9.09 -1.36 -1.45
C VAL A 144 8.73 -2.74 -0.87
N TYR A 145 7.85 -2.78 0.13
CA TYR A 145 7.34 -4.03 0.67
C TYR A 145 6.65 -4.88 -0.42
N LEU A 146 5.72 -4.27 -1.17
CA LEU A 146 4.99 -4.94 -2.24
C LEU A 146 5.91 -5.44 -3.34
N MET A 147 6.87 -4.63 -3.79
CA MET A 147 7.85 -5.06 -4.79
C MET A 147 8.59 -6.32 -4.31
N LYS A 148 9.01 -6.36 -3.04
CA LYS A 148 9.71 -7.52 -2.49
C LYS A 148 8.80 -8.74 -2.41
N ILE A 149 7.58 -8.62 -1.86
CA ILE A 149 6.70 -9.79 -1.70
C ILE A 149 6.18 -10.30 -3.04
N PHE A 150 5.83 -9.41 -3.98
CA PHE A 150 5.26 -9.81 -5.27
C PHE A 150 6.28 -10.47 -6.19
N CYS A 151 7.59 -10.25 -6.00
CA CYS A 151 8.61 -11.03 -6.70
C CYS A 151 8.47 -12.55 -6.46
N TYR A 152 7.94 -12.98 -5.31
CA TYR A 152 7.74 -14.39 -4.97
C TYR A 152 6.38 -14.95 -5.43
N LEU A 153 5.55 -14.15 -6.10
CA LEU A 153 4.25 -14.64 -6.56
C LEU A 153 4.36 -15.71 -7.65
N ASN A 154 5.45 -15.74 -8.42
CA ASN A 154 5.70 -16.80 -9.40
C ASN A 154 5.93 -18.18 -8.75
N GLU A 155 6.21 -18.24 -7.46
CA GLU A 155 6.33 -19.47 -6.68
C GLU A 155 5.05 -19.76 -5.87
N ASN A 156 4.10 -18.83 -5.82
CA ASN A 156 2.86 -19.01 -5.09
C ASN A 156 1.86 -19.88 -5.88
N PRO A 157 1.36 -20.99 -5.29
CA PRO A 157 0.44 -21.89 -5.99
C PRO A 157 -0.84 -21.21 -6.50
N ALA A 158 -1.45 -20.32 -5.70
CA ALA A 158 -2.68 -19.63 -6.08
C ALA A 158 -2.46 -18.72 -7.28
N PHE A 159 -1.34 -17.98 -7.31
CA PHE A 159 -1.01 -17.14 -8.45
C PHE A 159 -0.70 -17.95 -9.71
N MET A 160 -0.02 -19.09 -9.57
CA MET A 160 0.32 -19.96 -10.70
C MET A 160 -0.89 -20.65 -11.32
N GLU A 161 -1.87 -21.04 -10.49
CA GLU A 161 -3.12 -21.65 -10.95
C GLU A 161 -4.09 -20.63 -11.57
N LEU A 162 -4.00 -19.35 -11.19
CA LEU A 162 -4.82 -18.28 -11.74
C LEU A 162 -4.59 -18.11 -13.25
N GLU A 163 -5.66 -18.29 -14.04
CA GLU A 163 -5.66 -17.95 -15.46
C GLU A 163 -5.61 -16.42 -15.60
N LYS A 164 -4.57 -15.91 -16.24
CA LYS A 164 -4.33 -14.45 -16.30
C LYS A 164 -3.83 -14.06 -17.69
N LYS A 165 -4.04 -12.80 -18.06
CA LYS A 165 -3.48 -12.27 -19.31
C LYS A 165 -1.99 -12.01 -19.13
N GLU A 166 -1.21 -12.27 -20.18
CA GLU A 166 0.19 -11.87 -20.26
C GLU A 166 0.35 -10.75 -21.31
N PRO A 167 1.09 -9.67 -21.01
CA PRO A 167 1.75 -9.39 -19.73
C PRO A 167 0.75 -9.10 -18.60
N PHE A 168 1.05 -9.58 -17.39
CA PHE A 168 0.27 -9.30 -16.18
C PHE A 168 0.97 -8.24 -15.34
N HIS A 169 0.27 -7.19 -14.96
CA HIS A 169 0.89 -6.02 -14.32
C HIS A 169 0.52 -5.91 -12.84
N PHE A 170 1.52 -5.59 -12.03
CA PHE A 170 1.32 -5.27 -10.61
C PHE A 170 1.27 -3.75 -10.46
N LEU A 171 0.12 -3.22 -10.07
CA LEU A 171 -0.10 -1.78 -9.97
C LEU A 171 -0.05 -1.32 -8.52
N PHE A 172 0.57 -0.17 -8.29
CA PHE A 172 0.55 0.52 -6.99
C PHE A 172 0.29 2.00 -7.19
N GLY A 173 -0.53 2.59 -6.33
CA GLY A 173 -0.87 4.00 -6.47
C GLY A 173 -2.00 4.49 -5.60
N ASP A 174 -2.52 5.66 -5.94
CA ASP A 174 -3.76 6.19 -5.37
C ASP A 174 -4.97 5.71 -6.16
N TYR A 175 -6.07 5.40 -5.46
CA TYR A 175 -7.33 5.07 -6.11
C TYR A 175 -7.85 6.25 -6.93
N MET A 176 -8.09 6.03 -8.23
CA MET A 176 -8.49 7.07 -9.20
C MET A 176 -7.51 8.26 -9.26
N GLY A 177 -6.24 8.04 -8.91
CA GLY A 177 -5.20 9.04 -8.91
C GLY A 177 -3.97 8.58 -9.68
N GLU A 178 -2.79 8.91 -9.17
CA GLU A 178 -1.54 8.46 -9.76
C GLU A 178 -1.32 6.97 -9.48
N ILE A 179 -1.21 6.19 -10.55
CA ILE A 179 -0.90 4.76 -10.51
C ILE A 179 0.35 4.48 -11.33
N LYS A 180 1.11 3.47 -10.92
CA LYS A 180 2.25 2.96 -11.67
C LYS A 180 2.29 1.45 -11.65
N SER A 181 2.84 0.87 -12.72
CA SER A 181 3.26 -0.53 -12.73
C SER A 181 4.56 -0.63 -11.94
N ILE A 182 4.59 -1.45 -10.89
CA ILE A 182 5.80 -1.68 -10.08
C ILE A 182 6.53 -2.95 -10.48
N LEU A 183 5.81 -3.93 -11.03
CA LEU A 183 6.34 -5.18 -11.55
C LEU A 183 5.48 -5.66 -12.73
N ILE A 184 6.06 -6.51 -13.57
CA ILE A 184 5.39 -7.17 -14.69
C ILE A 184 5.72 -8.65 -14.63
N TYR A 185 4.71 -9.49 -14.81
CA TYR A 185 4.84 -10.92 -15.06
C TYR A 185 4.67 -11.21 -16.55
N GLU A 186 5.68 -11.79 -17.16
CA GLU A 186 5.69 -12.18 -18.57
C GLU A 186 6.62 -13.38 -18.76
N GLY A 187 6.19 -14.39 -19.53
CA GLY A 187 7.03 -15.53 -19.85
C GLY A 187 7.48 -16.32 -18.62
N GLY A 188 6.61 -16.42 -17.60
CA GLY A 188 6.88 -17.15 -16.36
C GLY A 188 7.75 -16.41 -15.33
N ASN A 189 8.18 -15.18 -15.60
CA ASN A 189 9.09 -14.43 -14.73
C ASN A 189 8.51 -13.08 -14.32
N ILE A 190 8.83 -12.64 -13.10
CA ILE A 190 8.47 -11.32 -12.58
C ILE A 190 9.68 -10.41 -12.66
N HIS A 191 9.53 -9.25 -13.28
CA HIS A 191 10.58 -8.25 -13.40
C HIS A 191 10.06 -6.85 -13.04
N VAL A 192 10.98 -5.96 -12.69
CA VAL A 192 10.65 -4.56 -12.41
C VAL A 192 10.22 -3.87 -13.70
N SER A 193 9.12 -3.13 -13.62
CA SER A 193 8.52 -2.39 -14.75
C SER A 193 9.37 -1.19 -15.19
#